data_AF-A0A1S3T5U8-F1
#
_entry.id   AF-A0A1S3T5U8-F1
#
_cell.length_a   1.000
_cell.length_b   1.000
_cell.length_c   1.000
_cell.angle_alpha   90.00
_cell.angle_beta   90.00
_cell.angle_gamma   90.00
#
_symmetry.space_group_name_H-M   'P 1'
#
loop_
_entity.id
_entity.type
_entity.pdbx_description
1 polymer ?
#
loop_
_entity_poly.entity_id
_entity_poly.type
_entity_poly.pdbx_seq_one_letter_code
_entity_poly.pdbx_strand_id
1 'polypeptide(L)'
;MVWVYLGLWVFLLVCSPSQLHGQVILGKGEVCGGAVEGQCDTNLTCVSVKPADKEQTPSAGLCSPPLAPGCVPCSGVLCPRARRVCPGGHVTEPCGCCPQCARQMGQVCGGPHWEKGYCDRDLTCTLFTGRSPARPPHTGVCKVLLGHQADPLADPLCPWMWGCNVRAGACDCYTLQTCHAAFSYHSLDQCLKTLRGDELWSEMEKQGEHICVEWGCELQGSQCVCMERSCYSPTPLLSEDTCENMLQGARCSNVICPEVQVPSCPADSFLTEPYIPHGQCCPLVPAICTCNFDKCPLAPPTCPPGQQVHRVESRDGIPGACCHQYQCV
;
A
#
# COMPACT_ATOMS: atom_id res chain seq x y z
N MET A 1 49.81 17.68 79.98
CA MET A 1 49.23 18.91 79.38
C MET A 1 49.20 18.71 77.87
N VAL A 2 48.04 19.00 77.24
CA VAL A 2 47.82 19.27 75.79
C VAL A 2 47.98 18.06 74.85
N TRP A 3 46.91 17.39 74.42
CA TRP A 3 46.02 17.65 73.26
C TRP A 3 46.71 17.68 71.87
N VAL A 4 46.55 16.58 71.10
CA VAL A 4 45.82 16.43 69.81
C VAL A 4 46.57 16.96 68.58
N TYR A 5 46.84 16.08 67.59
CA TYR A 5 46.41 16.25 66.20
C TYR A 5 46.36 14.91 65.46
N LEU A 6 45.18 14.61 64.91
CA LEU A 6 44.89 13.49 64.02
C LEU A 6 45.64 13.64 62.69
N GLY A 7 46.35 12.60 62.27
CA GLY A 7 46.76 12.40 60.89
C GLY A 7 45.87 11.36 60.21
N LEU A 8 44.89 11.82 59.41
CA LEU A 8 44.12 10.97 58.49
C LEU A 8 45.01 10.60 57.30
N TRP A 9 45.38 9.32 57.20
CA TRP A 9 45.87 8.72 55.96
C TRP A 9 44.66 8.27 55.13
N VAL A 10 44.24 9.08 54.16
CA VAL A 10 43.31 8.64 53.11
C VAL A 10 44.15 8.30 51.89
N PHE A 11 44.17 7.00 51.58
CA PHE A 11 44.71 6.44 50.35
C PHE A 11 44.09 7.16 49.14
N LEU A 12 44.94 7.71 48.28
CA LEU A 12 44.59 8.11 46.92
C LEU A 12 44.24 6.86 46.10
N LEU A 13 42.99 6.41 46.21
CA LEU A 13 42.37 5.60 45.17
C LEU A 13 41.95 6.56 44.06
N VAL A 14 42.76 6.60 43.01
CA VAL A 14 42.44 7.18 41.72
C VAL A 14 41.21 6.43 41.17
N CYS A 15 40.02 6.97 41.42
CA CYS A 15 38.86 6.68 40.60
C CYS A 15 38.97 7.52 39.33
N SER A 16 39.55 6.93 38.29
CA SER A 16 39.32 7.40 36.92
C SER A 16 37.80 7.35 36.67
N PRO A 17 37.15 8.44 36.24
CA PRO A 17 35.78 8.34 35.77
C PRO A 17 35.82 7.54 34.47
N SER A 18 35.47 6.27 34.56
CA SER A 18 35.07 5.50 33.39
C SER A 18 33.88 6.23 32.78
N GLN A 19 34.13 7.00 31.73
CA GLN A 19 33.09 7.49 30.84
C GLN A 19 32.34 6.26 30.31
N LEU A 20 31.22 5.94 30.95
CA LEU A 20 30.20 5.08 30.38
C LEU A 20 29.57 5.90 29.24
N HIS A 21 30.21 5.89 28.06
CA HIS A 21 29.55 6.29 26.82
C HIS A 21 28.48 5.23 26.54
N GLY A 22 27.32 5.36 27.20
CA GLY A 22 26.11 4.74 26.71
C GLY A 22 25.84 5.36 25.35
N GLN A 23 26.18 4.66 24.27
CA GLN A 23 25.74 5.05 22.94
C GLN A 23 24.21 5.12 22.99
N VAL A 24 23.66 6.31 22.73
CA VAL A 24 22.22 6.49 22.59
C VAL A 24 21.79 5.64 21.39
N ILE A 25 21.01 4.60 21.63
CA ILE A 25 20.47 3.74 20.57
C ILE A 25 19.14 4.32 20.13
N LEU A 26 19.07 4.69 18.85
CA LEU A 26 17.92 5.33 18.25
C LEU A 26 16.95 4.28 17.67
N GLY A 27 15.69 4.36 18.07
CA GLY A 27 14.60 3.50 17.60
C GLY A 27 14.11 3.84 16.20
N LYS A 28 13.21 3.01 15.65
CA LYS A 28 12.61 3.22 14.33
C LYS A 28 11.82 4.54 14.29
N GLY A 29 12.09 5.37 13.29
CA GLY A 29 11.44 6.68 13.12
C GLY A 29 12.07 7.80 13.95
N GLU A 30 13.13 7.54 14.70
CA GLU A 30 13.88 8.60 15.37
C GLU A 30 14.84 9.30 14.41
N VAL A 31 15.04 10.60 14.61
CA VAL A 31 15.93 11.42 13.78
C VAL A 31 17.36 11.00 14.04
N CYS A 32 18.15 10.83 12.98
CA CYS A 32 19.53 10.39 13.05
C CYS A 32 20.41 11.23 12.12
N GLY A 33 21.71 11.30 12.40
CA GLY A 33 22.63 12.11 11.60
C GLY A 33 22.52 13.61 11.84
N GLY A 34 23.37 14.38 11.16
CA GLY A 34 23.54 15.81 11.43
C GLY A 34 24.13 16.06 12.82
N ALA A 35 23.41 16.78 13.68
CA ALA A 35 23.81 17.12 15.05
C ALA A 35 23.17 16.22 16.12
N VAL A 36 22.44 15.17 15.74
CA VAL A 36 21.81 14.25 16.68
C VAL A 36 22.82 13.22 17.17
N GLU A 37 23.02 13.14 18.49
CA GLU A 37 23.84 12.10 19.12
C GLU A 37 23.04 10.78 19.23
N GLY A 38 23.53 9.74 18.56
CA GLY A 38 22.95 8.40 18.66
C GLY A 38 23.15 7.58 17.38
N GLN A 39 23.12 6.26 17.52
CA GLN A 39 23.20 5.32 16.41
C GLN A 39 21.87 4.60 16.31
N CYS A 40 21.33 4.44 15.11
CA CYS A 40 20.16 3.58 14.91
C CYS A 40 20.41 2.17 15.46
N ASP A 41 19.37 1.56 16.04
CA ASP A 41 19.38 0.16 16.50
C ASP A 41 19.93 -0.78 15.40
N THR A 42 20.44 -1.95 15.77
CA THR A 42 21.19 -2.87 14.89
C THR A 42 20.44 -3.31 13.65
N ASN A 43 19.11 -3.17 13.63
CA ASN A 43 18.23 -3.52 12.51
C ASN A 43 17.77 -2.30 11.69
N LEU A 44 18.36 -1.12 11.92
CA LEU A 44 17.96 0.15 11.34
C LEU A 44 19.16 0.88 10.73
N THR A 45 18.91 1.60 9.65
CA THR A 45 19.87 2.46 8.98
C THR A 45 19.37 3.91 8.99
N CYS A 46 20.31 4.85 9.07
CA CYS A 46 19.97 6.26 9.01
C CYS A 46 19.73 6.69 7.56
N VAL A 47 18.47 6.87 7.18
CA VAL A 47 18.08 7.25 5.81
C VAL A 47 17.87 8.76 5.76
N SER A 48 18.66 9.48 4.95
CA SER A 48 18.51 10.94 4.78
C SER A 48 17.13 11.30 4.22
N VAL A 49 16.43 12.19 4.91
CA VAL A 49 15.17 12.76 4.45
C VAL A 49 15.47 14.21 4.08
N LYS A 50 15.53 14.54 2.79
CA LYS A 50 15.59 15.95 2.40
C LYS A 50 14.21 16.57 2.68
N PRO A 51 14.11 17.65 3.48
CA PRO A 51 12.88 18.43 3.52
C PRO A 51 12.64 19.07 2.15
N ALA A 52 11.38 19.16 1.75
CA ALA A 52 10.97 19.74 0.47
C ALA A 52 11.30 21.25 0.34
N ASP A 53 11.66 21.94 1.42
CA ASP A 53 12.01 23.36 1.37
C ASP A 53 13.10 23.67 2.42
N LYS A 54 14.34 23.89 1.95
CA LYS A 54 15.47 24.67 2.53
C LYS A 54 16.82 23.95 2.42
N GLU A 55 17.69 24.55 1.62
CA GLU A 55 18.96 24.01 1.11
C GLU A 55 20.17 24.15 2.08
N GLN A 56 19.97 24.19 3.40
CA GLN A 56 21.10 24.51 4.30
C GLN A 56 20.99 23.99 5.75
N THR A 57 20.35 22.85 5.97
CA THR A 57 20.48 22.12 7.25
C THR A 57 21.32 20.85 7.04
N PRO A 58 22.15 20.45 8.02
CA PRO A 58 22.83 19.16 7.95
C PRO A 58 21.78 18.07 7.76
N SER A 59 21.98 17.19 6.78
CA SER A 59 20.99 16.21 6.33
C SER A 59 20.60 15.27 7.48
N ALA A 60 19.55 15.65 8.21
CA ALA A 60 18.91 14.81 9.19
C ALA A 60 18.22 13.66 8.46
N GLY A 61 18.42 12.45 8.95
CA GLY A 61 17.76 11.24 8.49
C GLY A 61 16.79 10.70 9.52
N LEU A 62 16.12 9.61 9.17
CA LEU A 62 15.30 8.82 10.09
C LEU A 62 15.85 7.39 10.16
N CYS A 63 15.92 6.82 11.36
CA CYS A 63 16.25 5.42 11.56
C CYS A 63 15.14 4.54 10.97
N SER A 64 15.43 3.90 9.83
CA SER A 64 14.48 3.08 9.09
C SER A 64 15.06 1.70 8.85
N PRO A 65 14.24 0.64 8.68
CA PRO A 65 14.76 -0.64 8.24
C PRO A 65 15.60 -0.49 6.97
N PRO A 66 16.67 -1.28 6.79
CA PRO A 66 17.45 -1.26 5.56
C PRO A 66 16.55 -1.50 4.35
N LEU A 67 16.82 -0.79 3.26
CA LEU A 67 16.12 -0.98 1.99
C LEU A 67 16.29 -2.42 1.50
N ALA A 68 15.23 -2.99 0.93
CA ALA A 68 15.30 -4.30 0.32
C ALA A 68 16.31 -4.29 -0.86
N PRO A 69 16.99 -5.41 -1.14
CA PRO A 69 17.94 -5.50 -2.25
C PRO A 69 17.31 -5.06 -3.58
N GLY A 70 17.95 -4.12 -4.28
CA GLY A 70 17.45 -3.56 -5.54
C GLY A 70 16.55 -2.33 -5.40
N CYS A 71 16.20 -1.93 -4.17
CA CYS A 71 15.47 -0.69 -3.93
C CYS A 71 16.40 0.50 -3.75
N VAL A 72 15.93 1.67 -4.18
CA VAL A 72 16.58 2.97 -3.98
C VAL A 72 15.78 3.80 -2.97
N PRO A 73 16.40 4.81 -2.31
CA PRO A 73 15.66 5.70 -1.43
C PRO A 73 14.52 6.41 -2.17
N CYS A 74 13.32 6.43 -1.59
CA CYS A 74 12.13 7.02 -2.21
C CYS A 74 12.26 8.52 -2.53
N SER A 75 13.16 9.24 -1.84
CA SER A 75 13.47 10.64 -2.12
C SER A 75 14.02 10.88 -3.53
N GLY A 76 14.57 9.84 -4.18
CA GLY A 76 15.05 9.89 -5.56
C GLY A 76 14.03 9.36 -6.59
N VAL A 77 12.85 8.91 -6.15
CA VAL A 77 11.83 8.31 -7.02
C VAL A 77 10.77 9.35 -7.35
N LEU A 78 10.52 9.57 -8.65
CA LEU A 78 9.43 10.41 -9.11
C LEU A 78 8.16 9.57 -9.24
N CYS A 79 7.22 9.77 -8.33
CA CYS A 79 5.94 9.07 -8.34
C CYS A 79 4.88 9.84 -9.15
N PRO A 80 4.01 9.13 -9.90
CA PRO A 80 2.76 9.72 -10.38
C PRO A 80 1.94 10.29 -9.22
N ARG A 81 1.08 11.27 -9.50
CA ARG A 81 0.14 11.77 -8.49
C ARG A 81 -0.76 10.62 -8.04
N ALA A 82 -0.73 10.36 -6.74
CA ALA A 82 -1.60 9.36 -6.15
C ALA A 82 -3.01 9.92 -6.01
N ARG A 83 -3.98 9.12 -6.42
CA ARG A 83 -5.40 9.45 -6.26
C ARG A 83 -5.75 9.60 -4.79
N ARG A 84 -6.65 10.51 -4.46
CA ARG A 84 -7.09 10.64 -3.06
C ARG A 84 -8.00 9.49 -2.62
N VAL A 85 -8.93 9.11 -3.50
CA VAL A 85 -9.91 8.08 -3.22
C VAL A 85 -9.65 6.92 -4.16
N CYS A 86 -9.30 5.77 -3.57
CA CYS A 86 -9.02 4.55 -4.30
C CYS A 86 -10.06 3.49 -3.91
N PRO A 87 -10.78 2.89 -4.88
CA PRO A 87 -11.42 1.60 -4.66
C PRO A 87 -10.36 0.61 -4.13
N GLY A 88 -10.65 -0.05 -3.03
CA GLY A 88 -9.70 -0.96 -2.37
C GLY A 88 -8.58 -0.32 -1.57
N GLY A 89 -8.57 1.02 -1.50
CA GLY A 89 -7.51 1.78 -0.83
C GLY A 89 -6.20 1.79 -1.60
N HIS A 90 -5.17 2.32 -0.94
CA HIS A 90 -3.85 2.49 -1.52
C HIS A 90 -2.98 1.25 -1.33
N VAL A 91 -2.19 0.97 -2.36
CA VAL A 91 -1.13 -0.03 -2.37
C VAL A 91 0.17 0.60 -2.86
N THR A 92 1.30 0.07 -2.44
CA THR A 92 2.62 0.45 -2.95
C THR A 92 3.25 -0.70 -3.72
N GLU A 93 4.30 -0.40 -4.47
CA GLU A 93 5.18 -1.43 -5.03
C GLU A 93 6.11 -2.02 -3.93
N PRO A 94 6.84 -3.14 -4.18
CA PRO A 94 7.69 -3.83 -3.19
C PRO A 94 8.73 -2.98 -2.43
N CYS A 95 9.24 -1.92 -3.04
CA CYS A 95 10.13 -0.93 -2.42
C CYS A 95 9.39 0.13 -1.58
N GLY A 96 8.06 0.19 -1.65
CA GLY A 96 7.20 1.01 -0.78
C GLY A 96 7.17 2.50 -1.12
N CYS A 97 7.59 2.94 -2.30
CA CYS A 97 7.78 4.37 -2.58
C CYS A 97 6.54 5.06 -3.19
N CYS A 98 5.96 4.48 -4.23
CA CYS A 98 4.89 5.13 -4.98
C CYS A 98 3.52 4.54 -4.62
N PRO A 99 2.63 5.31 -3.98
CA PRO A 99 1.27 4.86 -3.73
C PRO A 99 0.44 4.86 -5.02
N GLN A 100 -0.30 3.77 -5.22
CA GLN A 100 -1.22 3.53 -6.32
C GLN A 100 -2.56 3.03 -5.76
N CYS A 101 -3.62 3.05 -6.55
CA CYS A 101 -4.87 2.40 -6.14
C CYS A 101 -4.76 0.88 -6.30
N ALA A 102 -5.37 0.15 -5.37
CA ALA A 102 -5.47 -1.30 -5.48
C ALA A 102 -6.31 -1.69 -6.71
N ARG A 103 -5.82 -2.70 -7.44
CA ARG A 103 -6.46 -3.20 -8.66
C ARG A 103 -7.72 -3.99 -8.31
N GLN A 104 -8.79 -3.64 -8.97
CA GLN A 104 -10.11 -4.20 -8.76
C GLN A 104 -10.29 -5.51 -9.54
N MET A 105 -11.37 -6.23 -9.26
CA MET A 105 -11.69 -7.50 -9.94
C MET A 105 -11.67 -7.33 -11.46
N GLY A 106 -10.94 -8.18 -12.15
CA GLY A 106 -10.81 -8.14 -13.60
C GLY A 106 -9.83 -7.13 -14.18
N GLN A 107 -9.14 -6.36 -13.32
CA GLN A 107 -8.05 -5.48 -13.74
C GLN A 107 -6.72 -6.21 -13.80
N VAL A 108 -5.85 -5.76 -14.70
CA VAL A 108 -4.50 -6.28 -14.87
C VAL A 108 -3.62 -5.91 -13.67
N CYS A 109 -2.80 -6.86 -13.23
CA CYS A 109 -1.92 -6.74 -12.06
C CYS A 109 -0.56 -7.42 -12.29
N GLY A 110 0.40 -7.19 -11.38
CA GLY A 110 1.71 -7.83 -11.41
C GLY A 110 2.66 -7.22 -12.46
N GLY A 111 3.30 -8.08 -13.24
CA GLY A 111 4.36 -7.69 -14.18
C GLY A 111 5.74 -7.62 -13.53
N PRO A 112 6.77 -7.22 -14.31
CA PRO A 112 8.10 -6.95 -13.77
C PRO A 112 8.02 -5.94 -12.61
N HIS A 113 8.62 -6.27 -11.47
CA HIS A 113 8.63 -5.41 -10.27
C HIS A 113 7.26 -4.90 -9.81
N TRP A 114 6.17 -5.61 -10.14
CA TRP A 114 4.80 -5.20 -9.81
C TRP A 114 4.39 -3.83 -10.37
N GLU A 115 4.98 -3.42 -11.50
CA GLU A 115 4.68 -2.13 -12.16
C GLU A 115 3.19 -1.94 -12.52
N LYS A 116 2.45 -3.04 -12.72
CA LYS A 116 1.02 -3.00 -13.06
C LYS A 116 0.13 -2.97 -11.80
N GLY A 117 0.72 -2.99 -10.62
CA GLY A 117 0.03 -2.81 -9.34
C GLY A 117 -0.41 -4.11 -8.67
N TYR A 118 -0.79 -3.94 -7.41
CA TYR A 118 -1.31 -4.99 -6.53
C TYR A 118 -2.83 -5.02 -6.56
N CYS A 119 -3.40 -6.21 -6.40
CA CYS A 119 -4.85 -6.37 -6.28
C CYS A 119 -5.38 -5.80 -4.95
N ASP A 120 -6.66 -5.51 -4.92
CA ASP A 120 -7.40 -5.22 -3.70
C ASP A 120 -7.33 -6.38 -2.69
N ARG A 121 -7.66 -6.09 -1.44
CA ARG A 121 -7.89 -7.09 -0.40
C ARG A 121 -8.91 -8.11 -0.92
N ASP A 122 -8.72 -9.37 -0.54
CA ASP A 122 -9.54 -10.51 -0.95
C ASP A 122 -9.46 -10.88 -2.45
N LEU A 123 -8.68 -10.15 -3.25
CA LEU A 123 -8.36 -10.49 -4.63
C LEU A 123 -6.93 -11.02 -4.72
N THR A 124 -6.73 -12.06 -5.52
CA THR A 124 -5.40 -12.59 -5.83
C THR A 124 -5.02 -12.24 -7.26
N CYS A 125 -3.82 -11.71 -7.44
CA CYS A 125 -3.25 -11.55 -8.77
C CYS A 125 -2.91 -12.94 -9.33
N THR A 126 -3.65 -13.39 -10.35
CA THR A 126 -3.48 -14.73 -10.94
C THR A 126 -3.17 -14.62 -12.42
N LEU A 127 -2.54 -15.65 -12.99
CA LEU A 127 -2.36 -15.72 -14.44
C LEU A 127 -3.71 -15.65 -15.16
N PHE A 128 -3.73 -15.18 -16.41
CA PHE A 128 -4.97 -15.08 -17.19
C PHE A 128 -5.71 -16.41 -17.31
N THR A 129 -4.97 -17.51 -17.39
CA THR A 129 -5.50 -18.86 -17.30
C THR A 129 -5.08 -19.49 -15.97
N GLY A 130 -5.99 -20.26 -15.40
CA GLY A 130 -5.77 -20.99 -14.15
C GLY A 130 -5.93 -20.19 -12.88
N ARG A 131 -5.60 -20.88 -11.79
CA ARG A 131 -5.68 -20.39 -10.40
C ARG A 131 -4.32 -20.00 -9.83
N SER A 132 -3.24 -20.24 -10.57
CA SER A 132 -1.88 -19.99 -10.11
C SER A 132 -1.65 -18.49 -9.88
N PRO A 133 -1.09 -18.09 -8.72
CA PRO A 133 -0.70 -16.69 -8.49
C PRO A 133 0.30 -16.22 -9.54
N ALA A 134 0.13 -15.00 -10.03
CA ALA A 134 1.10 -14.34 -10.88
C ALA A 134 2.28 -13.88 -10.01
N ARG A 135 3.50 -14.27 -10.39
CA ARG A 135 4.74 -13.82 -9.77
C ARG A 135 5.58 -13.08 -10.79
N PRO A 136 6.36 -12.05 -10.41
CA PRO A 136 7.26 -11.37 -11.34
C PRO A 136 8.12 -12.38 -12.13
N PRO A 137 8.28 -12.19 -13.45
CA PRO A 137 7.86 -11.03 -14.27
C PRO A 137 6.44 -11.14 -14.84
N HIS A 138 5.66 -12.16 -14.46
CA HIS A 138 4.39 -12.45 -15.09
C HIS A 138 3.33 -11.39 -14.78
N THR A 139 2.55 -11.08 -15.81
CA THR A 139 1.35 -10.25 -15.70
C THR A 139 0.14 -11.15 -15.46
N GLY A 140 -0.75 -10.69 -14.59
CA GLY A 140 -1.96 -11.40 -14.22
C GLY A 140 -3.19 -10.50 -14.25
N VAL A 141 -4.26 -11.02 -13.67
CA VAL A 141 -5.53 -10.32 -13.44
C VAL A 141 -6.02 -10.63 -12.02
N CYS A 142 -6.59 -9.63 -11.38
CA CYS A 142 -7.17 -9.77 -10.05
C CYS A 142 -8.45 -10.62 -10.13
N LYS A 143 -8.43 -11.75 -9.41
CA LYS A 143 -9.54 -12.69 -9.31
C LYS A 143 -9.81 -13.00 -7.85
N VAL A 144 -11.07 -13.24 -7.52
CA VAL A 144 -11.41 -13.88 -6.26
C VAL A 144 -11.05 -15.36 -6.36
N LEU A 145 -10.32 -15.87 -5.36
CA LEU A 145 -9.98 -17.28 -5.24
C LEU A 145 -10.54 -17.84 -3.94
N LEU A 146 -11.69 -18.50 -4.04
CA LEU A 146 -12.31 -19.18 -2.92
C LEU A 146 -11.44 -20.35 -2.44
N GLY A 147 -11.17 -20.42 -1.13
CA GLY A 147 -10.44 -21.51 -0.49
C GLY A 147 -8.91 -21.38 -0.45
N HIS A 148 -8.32 -20.27 -0.91
CA HIS A 148 -6.89 -20.05 -0.72
C HIS A 148 -6.63 -19.40 0.65
N GLN A 149 -6.13 -20.21 1.58
CA GLN A 149 -5.75 -19.84 2.96
C GLN A 149 -4.44 -19.04 3.06
N ALA A 150 -3.98 -18.39 1.98
CA ALA A 150 -2.83 -17.50 2.09
C ALA A 150 -3.29 -16.25 2.85
N ASP A 151 -2.51 -15.81 3.85
CA ASP A 151 -2.73 -14.52 4.51
C ASP A 151 -2.78 -13.43 3.41
N PRO A 152 -3.95 -12.82 3.14
CA PRO A 152 -4.12 -11.91 2.00
C PRO A 152 -3.20 -10.70 2.05
N LEU A 153 -2.64 -10.41 3.23
CA LEU A 153 -1.84 -9.24 3.49
C LEU A 153 -0.32 -9.50 3.39
N ALA A 154 0.12 -10.74 3.60
CA ALA A 154 1.53 -11.10 3.71
C ALA A 154 2.12 -11.54 2.37
N ASP A 155 2.68 -10.58 1.63
CA ASP A 155 3.55 -10.86 0.48
C ASP A 155 5.02 -10.71 0.91
N PRO A 156 5.84 -11.78 0.82
CA PRO A 156 7.27 -11.74 1.13
C PRO A 156 8.08 -10.70 0.34
N LEU A 157 7.57 -10.24 -0.80
CA LEU A 157 8.19 -9.19 -1.61
C LEU A 157 7.98 -7.80 -1.02
N CYS A 158 6.92 -7.61 -0.23
CA CYS A 158 6.56 -6.32 0.31
C CYS A 158 7.40 -5.94 1.55
N PRO A 159 7.51 -4.63 1.83
CA PRO A 159 8.32 -4.15 2.94
C PRO A 159 7.61 -4.36 4.29
N TRP A 160 8.40 -4.32 5.36
CA TRP A 160 7.89 -4.31 6.74
C TRP A 160 7.44 -2.89 7.12
N MET A 161 6.13 -2.70 7.12
CA MET A 161 5.45 -1.47 7.48
C MET A 161 5.16 -1.47 8.99
N TRP A 162 5.47 -0.38 9.69
CA TRP A 162 5.07 -0.18 11.09
C TRP A 162 4.11 1.00 11.17
N GLY A 163 3.09 0.87 12.01
CA GLY A 163 2.19 1.96 12.32
C GLY A 163 1.18 1.55 13.37
N CYS A 164 0.19 2.41 13.57
CA CYS A 164 -0.83 2.24 14.59
C CYS A 164 -2.24 2.38 14.01
N ASN A 165 -3.18 1.68 14.63
CA ASN A 165 -4.61 1.79 14.37
C ASN A 165 -5.37 1.90 15.71
N VAL A 166 -6.56 2.50 15.71
CA VAL A 166 -7.44 2.45 16.89
C VAL A 166 -8.21 1.13 16.86
N ARG A 167 -8.11 0.35 17.94
CA ARG A 167 -8.85 -0.90 18.13
C ARG A 167 -9.45 -0.91 19.53
N ALA A 168 -10.76 -1.13 19.62
CA ALA A 168 -11.50 -1.15 20.88
C ALA A 168 -11.23 0.09 21.78
N GLY A 169 -11.12 1.28 21.18
CA GLY A 169 -10.88 2.54 21.91
C GLY A 169 -9.44 2.75 22.37
N ALA A 170 -8.50 1.89 22.00
CA ALA A 170 -7.08 2.02 22.32
C ALA A 170 -6.22 2.08 21.05
N CYS A 171 -5.06 2.74 21.12
CA CYS A 171 -4.08 2.70 20.06
C CYS A 171 -3.30 1.39 20.12
N ASP A 172 -3.39 0.60 19.05
CA ASP A 172 -2.65 -0.64 18.87
C ASP A 172 -1.63 -0.46 17.73
N CYS A 173 -0.35 -0.66 18.05
CA CYS A 173 0.78 -0.43 17.15
C CYS A 173 1.54 -1.73 16.93
N TYR A 174 1.73 -2.09 15.66
CA TYR A 174 2.34 -3.35 15.27
C TYR A 174 3.02 -3.22 13.90
N THR A 175 3.77 -4.25 13.51
CA THR A 175 4.44 -4.31 12.21
C THR A 175 3.74 -5.35 11.34
N LEU A 176 3.56 -5.06 10.05
CA LEU A 176 3.07 -5.99 9.05
C LEU A 176 3.98 -5.99 7.83
N GLN A 177 4.20 -7.15 7.23
CA GLN A 177 4.82 -7.23 5.92
C GLN A 177 3.73 -7.12 4.86
N THR A 178 3.57 -5.94 4.25
CA THR A 178 2.48 -5.71 3.29
C THR A 178 2.74 -4.50 2.40
N CYS A 179 2.23 -4.56 1.17
CA CYS A 179 2.18 -3.41 0.26
C CYS A 179 0.88 -2.62 0.38
N HIS A 180 -0.11 -3.12 1.12
CA HIS A 180 -1.36 -2.39 1.36
C HIS A 180 -1.17 -1.33 2.43
N ALA A 181 -1.83 -0.19 2.26
CA ALA A 181 -2.00 0.76 3.35
C ALA A 181 -2.76 0.07 4.50
N ALA A 182 -2.04 -0.24 5.58
CA ALA A 182 -2.55 -1.03 6.69
C ALA A 182 -2.69 -0.23 8.00
N PHE A 183 -2.13 0.98 8.05
CA PHE A 183 -2.09 1.81 9.25
C PHE A 183 -2.68 3.19 8.98
N SER A 184 -3.57 3.66 9.85
CA SER A 184 -4.10 5.02 9.81
C SER A 184 -3.13 6.05 10.37
N TYR A 185 -2.20 5.63 11.24
CA TYR A 185 -1.26 6.51 11.91
C TYR A 185 0.17 5.98 11.78
N HIS A 186 1.12 6.89 11.58
CA HIS A 186 2.54 6.57 11.46
C HIS A 186 3.25 6.50 12.81
N SER A 187 2.60 6.92 13.91
CA SER A 187 3.17 6.86 15.27
C SER A 187 2.11 6.72 16.35
N LEU A 188 2.55 6.21 17.51
CA LEU A 188 1.70 6.09 18.70
C LEU A 188 1.20 7.47 19.16
N ASP A 189 2.08 8.48 19.17
CA ASP A 189 1.71 9.84 19.56
C ASP A 189 0.62 10.44 18.67
N GLN A 190 0.72 10.22 17.36
CA GLN A 190 -0.31 10.68 16.41
C GLN A 190 -1.64 10.01 16.71
N CYS A 191 -1.64 8.69 16.94
CA CYS A 191 -2.84 7.95 17.28
C CYS A 191 -3.45 8.42 18.63
N LEU A 192 -2.64 8.59 19.67
CA LEU A 192 -3.09 9.02 21.00
C LEU A 192 -3.60 10.47 21.00
N LYS A 193 -3.07 11.34 20.15
CA LYS A 193 -3.59 12.69 19.96
C LYS A 193 -5.01 12.65 19.38
N THR A 194 -5.27 11.76 18.41
CA THR A 194 -6.62 11.58 17.86
C THR A 194 -7.60 11.05 18.91
N LEU A 195 -7.19 10.06 19.72
CA LEU A 195 -8.04 9.54 20.82
C LEU A 195 -8.34 10.58 21.90
N ARG A 196 -7.37 11.43 22.25
CA ARG A 196 -7.58 12.55 23.20
C ARG A 196 -8.39 13.69 22.60
N GLY A 197 -8.37 13.83 21.27
CA GLY A 197 -9.16 14.82 20.55
C GLY A 197 -10.65 14.67 20.81
N ASP A 198 -11.18 13.45 20.97
CA ASP A 198 -12.62 13.22 21.28
C ASP A 198 -13.07 13.96 22.56
N GLU A 199 -12.16 14.20 23.51
CA GLU A 199 -12.46 14.97 24.73
C GLU A 199 -12.40 16.50 24.55
N LEU A 200 -11.74 17.00 23.49
CA LEU A 200 -11.57 18.46 23.21
C LEU A 200 -12.45 18.97 22.05
N TRP A 201 -12.82 18.12 21.09
CA TRP A 201 -13.73 18.46 19.99
C TRP A 201 -15.15 18.80 20.47
N SER A 202 -15.54 18.29 21.65
CA SER A 202 -16.82 18.59 22.29
C SER A 202 -16.99 20.06 22.73
N GLU A 203 -15.91 20.85 22.83
CA GLU A 203 -15.98 22.27 23.19
C GLU A 203 -15.90 23.23 21.98
N MET A 204 -15.30 22.81 20.85
CA MET A 204 -15.18 23.65 19.64
C MET A 204 -16.43 23.64 18.75
N GLU A 205 -17.28 22.61 18.81
CA GLU A 205 -18.55 22.55 18.04
C GLU A 205 -19.60 23.57 18.51
N LYS A 206 -19.35 24.34 19.58
CA LYS A 206 -20.29 25.36 20.08
C LYS A 206 -20.14 26.74 19.45
N GLN A 207 -19.13 27.00 18.59
CA GLN A 207 -18.94 28.34 18.03
C GLN A 207 -18.36 28.44 16.61
N GLY A 208 -18.09 27.33 15.91
CA GLY A 208 -17.53 27.37 14.55
C GLY A 208 -18.61 27.46 13.47
N GLU A 209 -18.64 28.53 12.69
CA GLU A 209 -19.31 28.57 11.40
C GLU A 209 -18.72 27.46 10.51
N HIS A 210 -19.47 26.38 10.27
CA HIS A 210 -19.02 25.27 9.43
C HIS A 210 -18.88 25.75 7.98
N ILE A 211 -17.66 26.08 7.56
CA ILE A 211 -17.36 26.39 6.17
C ILE A 211 -17.40 25.07 5.39
N CYS A 212 -18.43 24.90 4.56
CA CYS A 212 -18.50 23.75 3.66
C CYS A 212 -17.38 23.84 2.64
N VAL A 213 -16.52 22.82 2.64
CA VAL A 213 -15.45 22.62 1.67
C VAL A 213 -15.71 21.32 0.89
N GLU A 214 -15.49 21.38 -0.41
CA GLU A 214 -15.62 20.28 -1.35
C GLU A 214 -14.30 20.13 -2.12
N TRP A 215 -13.92 18.89 -2.39
CA TRP A 215 -12.73 18.58 -3.17
C TRP A 215 -13.11 18.27 -4.62
N GLY A 216 -12.31 18.76 -5.56
CA GLY A 216 -12.41 18.29 -6.93
C GLY A 216 -11.33 18.86 -7.84
N CYS A 217 -11.46 18.52 -9.11
CA CYS A 217 -10.48 18.83 -10.15
C CYS A 217 -11.04 19.73 -11.24
N GLU A 218 -10.14 20.47 -11.88
CA GLU A 218 -10.39 21.26 -13.07
C GLU A 218 -9.29 21.00 -14.11
N LEU A 219 -9.69 20.98 -15.39
CA LEU A 219 -8.76 20.89 -16.50
C LEU A 219 -8.12 22.26 -16.75
N GLN A 220 -6.82 22.37 -16.49
CA GLN A 220 -6.04 23.58 -16.79
C GLN A 220 -5.04 23.25 -17.90
N GLY A 221 -5.44 23.53 -19.14
CA GLY A 221 -4.64 23.23 -20.33
C GLY A 221 -4.43 21.72 -20.51
N SER A 222 -3.21 21.25 -20.28
CA SER A 222 -2.81 19.84 -20.44
C SER A 222 -2.64 19.09 -19.11
N GLN A 223 -3.22 19.60 -18.03
CA GLN A 223 -3.12 19.03 -16.69
C GLN A 223 -4.46 19.07 -15.94
N CYS A 224 -4.67 18.06 -15.11
CA CYS A 224 -5.70 18.07 -14.09
C CYS A 224 -5.15 18.69 -12.81
N VAL A 225 -5.78 19.78 -12.38
CA VAL A 225 -5.41 20.49 -11.15
C VAL A 225 -6.54 20.30 -10.15
N CYS A 226 -6.25 19.58 -9.07
CA CYS A 226 -7.22 19.26 -8.04
C CYS A 226 -6.97 20.05 -6.77
N MET A 227 -8.03 20.64 -6.23
CA MET A 227 -7.97 21.54 -5.09
C MET A 227 -9.25 21.45 -4.27
N GLU A 228 -9.14 21.86 -3.01
CA GLU A 228 -10.27 22.02 -2.11
C GLU A 228 -10.85 23.43 -2.29
N ARG A 229 -12.17 23.54 -2.41
CA ARG A 229 -12.90 24.80 -2.63
C ARG A 229 -14.15 24.85 -1.77
N SER A 230 -14.77 26.02 -1.64
CA SER A 230 -16.08 26.11 -0.97
C SER A 230 -17.17 25.44 -1.81
N CYS A 231 -18.09 24.73 -1.16
CA CYS A 231 -19.24 24.07 -1.80
C CYS A 231 -20.17 25.05 -2.55
N TYR A 232 -20.11 26.35 -2.25
CA TYR A 232 -20.91 27.39 -2.90
C TYR A 232 -20.22 27.99 -4.15
N SER A 233 -19.15 27.38 -4.62
CA SER A 233 -18.47 27.79 -5.86
C SER A 233 -19.40 27.60 -7.07
N PRO A 234 -19.51 28.61 -7.97
CA PRO A 234 -20.42 28.53 -9.12
C PRO A 234 -19.97 27.55 -10.22
N THR A 235 -18.70 27.10 -10.19
CA THR A 235 -18.16 26.16 -11.18
C THR A 235 -18.22 24.73 -10.66
N PRO A 236 -18.87 23.80 -11.40
CA PRO A 236 -18.90 22.39 -11.02
C PRO A 236 -17.50 21.79 -11.09
N LEU A 237 -17.14 21.06 -10.05
CA LEU A 237 -15.86 20.37 -9.95
C LEU A 237 -15.95 18.98 -10.57
N LEU A 238 -14.93 18.59 -11.33
CA LEU A 238 -14.81 17.24 -11.85
C LEU A 238 -14.27 16.32 -10.76
N SER A 239 -14.68 15.04 -10.75
CA SER A 239 -13.95 14.04 -9.99
C SER A 239 -12.54 13.86 -10.60
N GLU A 240 -11.63 13.29 -9.81
CA GLU A 240 -10.26 13.00 -10.27
C GLU A 240 -10.27 12.13 -11.53
N ASP A 241 -11.07 11.06 -11.50
CA ASP A 241 -11.27 10.14 -12.62
C ASP A 241 -11.80 10.84 -13.86
N THR A 242 -12.86 11.65 -13.71
CA THR A 242 -13.46 12.35 -14.85
C THR A 242 -12.47 13.32 -15.46
N CYS A 243 -11.72 14.06 -14.65
CA CYS A 243 -10.70 14.97 -15.15
C CYS A 243 -9.61 14.21 -15.93
N GLU A 244 -9.01 13.18 -15.34
CA GLU A 244 -7.93 12.44 -15.98
C GLU A 244 -8.41 11.73 -17.27
N ASN A 245 -9.63 11.19 -17.27
CA ASN A 245 -10.23 10.58 -18.47
C ASN A 245 -10.45 11.61 -19.58
N MET A 246 -10.88 12.82 -19.26
CA MET A 246 -11.03 13.91 -20.25
C MET A 246 -9.67 14.33 -20.81
N LEU A 247 -8.65 14.47 -19.95
CA LEU A 247 -7.29 14.81 -20.37
C LEU A 247 -6.71 13.72 -21.28
N GLN A 248 -6.88 12.46 -20.90
CA GLN A 248 -6.47 11.30 -21.68
C GLN A 248 -7.20 11.25 -23.03
N GLY A 249 -8.51 11.48 -23.05
CA GLY A 249 -9.31 11.57 -24.29
C GLY A 249 -8.82 12.66 -25.22
N ALA A 250 -8.48 13.84 -24.68
CA ALA A 250 -7.93 14.96 -25.47
C ALA A 250 -6.53 14.63 -26.02
N ARG A 251 -5.67 13.96 -25.25
CA ARG A 251 -4.34 13.53 -25.70
C ARG A 251 -4.41 12.45 -26.79
N CYS A 252 -5.41 11.59 -26.71
CA CYS A 252 -5.55 10.41 -27.57
C CYS A 252 -6.50 10.60 -28.76
N SER A 253 -7.07 11.80 -28.94
CA SER A 253 -8.12 12.06 -29.94
C SER A 253 -7.72 11.77 -31.39
N ASN A 254 -6.42 11.84 -31.69
CA ASN A 254 -5.86 11.57 -33.03
C ASN A 254 -5.06 10.27 -33.11
N VAL A 255 -5.16 9.40 -32.09
CA VAL A 255 -4.45 8.12 -32.06
C VAL A 255 -5.40 6.99 -32.46
N ILE A 256 -5.01 6.24 -33.48
CA ILE A 256 -5.72 5.04 -33.92
C ILE A 256 -4.98 3.83 -33.34
N CYS A 257 -5.68 3.06 -32.50
CA CYS A 257 -5.12 1.85 -31.91
C CYS A 257 -5.32 0.63 -32.81
N PRO A 258 -4.46 -0.40 -32.70
CA PRO A 258 -4.66 -1.66 -33.40
C PRO A 258 -6.04 -2.24 -33.08
N GLU A 259 -6.74 -2.70 -34.10
CA GLU A 259 -8.04 -3.34 -33.93
C GLU A 259 -7.82 -4.73 -33.29
N VAL A 260 -8.25 -4.87 -32.04
CA VAL A 260 -8.23 -6.15 -31.33
C VAL A 260 -9.66 -6.66 -31.27
N GLN A 261 -9.90 -7.85 -31.80
CA GLN A 261 -11.22 -8.49 -31.70
C GLN A 261 -11.54 -8.76 -30.23
N VAL A 262 -12.62 -8.17 -29.74
CA VAL A 262 -13.10 -8.41 -28.38
C VAL A 262 -13.83 -9.76 -28.35
N PRO A 263 -13.33 -10.77 -27.62
CA PRO A 263 -13.95 -12.08 -27.60
C PRO A 263 -15.26 -12.05 -26.80
N SER A 264 -16.25 -12.84 -27.24
CA SER A 264 -17.41 -13.17 -26.41
C SER A 264 -17.01 -14.27 -25.42
N CYS A 265 -17.10 -13.99 -24.12
CA CYS A 265 -16.63 -14.93 -23.10
C CYS A 265 -17.68 -16.02 -22.80
N PRO A 266 -17.23 -17.26 -22.50
CA PRO A 266 -18.09 -18.31 -21.98
C PRO A 266 -18.78 -17.91 -20.67
N ALA A 267 -19.89 -18.58 -20.32
CA ALA A 267 -20.73 -18.21 -19.17
C ALA A 267 -20.03 -18.29 -17.79
N ASP A 268 -19.03 -19.16 -17.66
CA ASP A 268 -18.21 -19.34 -16.46
C ASP A 268 -17.00 -18.38 -16.40
N SER A 269 -16.91 -17.48 -17.38
CA SER A 269 -15.80 -16.57 -17.60
C SER A 269 -16.29 -15.12 -17.65
N PHE A 270 -15.36 -14.17 -17.56
CA PHE A 270 -15.63 -12.76 -17.75
C PHE A 270 -14.52 -12.11 -18.58
N LEU A 271 -14.82 -10.96 -19.17
CA LEU A 271 -13.87 -10.20 -19.98
C LEU A 271 -13.08 -9.25 -19.07
N THR A 272 -11.74 -9.28 -19.13
CA THR A 272 -10.89 -8.38 -18.35
C THR A 272 -10.95 -6.95 -18.86
N GLU A 273 -10.66 -5.99 -17.98
CA GLU A 273 -10.41 -4.62 -18.42
C GLU A 273 -9.08 -4.54 -19.18
N PRO A 274 -9.02 -3.81 -20.31
CA PRO A 274 -7.77 -3.59 -21.02
C PRO A 274 -6.83 -2.71 -20.19
N TYR A 275 -5.53 -3.02 -20.21
CA TYR A 275 -4.52 -2.22 -19.51
C TYR A 275 -3.89 -1.20 -20.46
N ILE A 276 -4.11 0.08 -20.14
CA ILE A 276 -3.49 1.23 -20.81
C ILE A 276 -2.56 1.90 -19.79
N PRO A 277 -1.23 1.85 -19.99
CA PRO A 277 -0.31 2.56 -19.12
C PRO A 277 -0.56 4.07 -19.11
N HIS A 278 -0.22 4.74 -18.01
CA HIS A 278 -0.31 6.20 -17.91
C HIS A 278 0.42 6.89 -19.08
N GLY A 279 -0.28 7.83 -19.72
CA GLY A 279 0.26 8.60 -20.85
C GLY A 279 0.31 7.86 -22.20
N GLN A 280 -0.05 6.58 -22.26
CA GLN A 280 -0.23 5.86 -23.52
C GLN A 280 -1.70 5.84 -23.93
N CYS A 281 -1.98 5.78 -25.23
CA CYS A 281 -3.36 5.81 -25.74
C CYS A 281 -3.92 4.43 -26.04
N CYS A 282 -3.06 3.46 -26.32
CA CYS A 282 -3.47 2.13 -26.76
C CYS A 282 -3.21 1.08 -25.68
N PRO A 283 -4.08 0.07 -25.58
CA PRO A 283 -3.91 -0.98 -24.60
C PRO A 283 -2.67 -1.82 -24.92
N LEU A 284 -1.78 -1.96 -23.94
CA LEU A 284 -0.66 -2.89 -24.02
C LEU A 284 -1.10 -4.32 -23.71
N VAL A 285 -2.14 -4.46 -22.86
CA VAL A 285 -2.81 -5.74 -22.63
C VAL A 285 -4.26 -5.58 -23.04
N PRO A 286 -4.72 -6.26 -24.10
CA PRO A 286 -6.10 -6.18 -24.53
C PRO A 286 -7.02 -6.90 -23.55
N ALA A 287 -8.32 -6.61 -23.66
CA ALA A 287 -9.36 -7.33 -22.95
C ALA A 287 -9.38 -8.80 -23.39
N ILE A 288 -9.26 -9.73 -22.45
CA ILE A 288 -9.25 -11.17 -22.72
C ILE A 288 -10.18 -11.90 -21.76
N CYS A 289 -10.68 -13.06 -22.17
CA CYS A 289 -11.54 -13.85 -21.31
C CYS A 289 -10.72 -14.54 -20.22
N THR A 290 -11.21 -14.47 -18.99
CA THR A 290 -10.62 -15.18 -17.86
C THR A 290 -11.70 -15.81 -16.98
N CYS A 291 -11.32 -16.82 -16.20
CA CYS A 291 -12.26 -17.57 -15.39
C CYS A 291 -12.86 -16.77 -14.24
N ASN A 292 -14.18 -16.91 -14.07
CA ASN A 292 -14.89 -16.46 -12.88
C ASN A 292 -14.94 -17.60 -11.85
N PHE A 293 -13.98 -17.65 -10.93
CA PHE A 293 -13.93 -18.71 -9.93
C PHE A 293 -14.97 -18.56 -8.81
N ASP A 294 -15.63 -17.39 -8.69
CA ASP A 294 -16.74 -17.20 -7.75
C ASP A 294 -17.98 -18.00 -8.14
N LYS A 295 -18.11 -18.30 -9.43
CA LYS A 295 -19.16 -19.19 -9.94
C LYS A 295 -18.85 -20.66 -9.70
N CYS A 296 -17.66 -21.01 -9.23
CA CYS A 296 -17.32 -22.40 -8.96
C CYS A 296 -17.90 -22.87 -7.63
N PRO A 297 -18.39 -24.13 -7.58
CA PRO A 297 -18.89 -24.70 -6.33
C PRO A 297 -17.76 -24.77 -5.31
N LEU A 298 -18.05 -24.28 -4.09
CA LEU A 298 -17.13 -24.29 -2.95
C LEU A 298 -16.80 -25.69 -2.44
N ALA A 299 -17.77 -26.58 -2.54
CA ALA A 299 -17.65 -27.98 -2.12
C ALA A 299 -18.19 -28.89 -3.24
N PRO A 300 -17.66 -30.12 -3.35
CA PRO A 300 -18.27 -31.11 -4.20
C PRO A 300 -19.74 -31.36 -3.79
N PRO A 301 -20.62 -31.72 -4.74
CA PRO A 301 -22.02 -31.96 -4.44
C PRO A 301 -22.18 -33.10 -3.42
N THR A 302 -23.21 -33.02 -2.57
CA THR A 302 -23.56 -34.12 -1.66
C THR A 302 -24.22 -35.22 -2.47
N CYS A 303 -23.62 -36.42 -2.48
CA CYS A 303 -24.18 -37.56 -3.19
C CYS A 303 -25.25 -38.29 -2.38
N PRO A 304 -26.24 -38.92 -3.04
CA PRO A 304 -27.20 -39.80 -2.40
C PRO A 304 -26.54 -40.91 -1.56
N PRO A 305 -27.23 -41.48 -0.56
CA PRO A 305 -26.72 -42.59 0.23
C PRO A 305 -26.32 -43.77 -0.67
N GLY A 306 -25.08 -44.26 -0.53
CA GLY A 306 -24.54 -45.36 -1.33
C GLY A 306 -23.74 -44.92 -2.57
N GLN A 307 -23.72 -43.62 -2.90
CA GLN A 307 -22.86 -43.05 -3.94
C GLN A 307 -21.71 -42.26 -3.34
N GLN A 308 -20.58 -42.24 -4.04
CA GLN A 308 -19.42 -41.41 -3.70
C GLN A 308 -19.20 -40.34 -4.77
N VAL A 309 -18.70 -39.19 -4.33
CA VAL A 309 -18.29 -38.12 -5.24
C VAL A 309 -17.04 -38.59 -5.98
N HIS A 310 -17.16 -38.68 -7.30
CA HIS A 310 -16.03 -38.88 -8.20
C HIS A 310 -15.76 -37.61 -9.00
N ARG A 311 -14.51 -37.15 -9.01
CA ARG A 311 -14.09 -36.01 -9.83
C ARG A 311 -13.91 -36.51 -11.27
N VAL A 312 -14.83 -36.12 -12.15
CA VAL A 312 -14.87 -36.59 -13.55
C VAL A 312 -13.76 -35.91 -14.36
N GLU A 313 -13.56 -34.61 -14.15
CA GLU A 313 -12.61 -33.84 -14.95
C GLU A 313 -11.92 -32.78 -14.10
N SER A 314 -10.59 -32.84 -14.06
CA SER A 314 -9.74 -31.77 -13.52
C SER A 314 -9.65 -30.69 -14.57
N ARG A 315 -10.35 -29.57 -14.33
CA ARG A 315 -10.27 -28.40 -15.20
C ARG A 315 -9.30 -27.38 -14.62
N ASP A 316 -8.35 -26.95 -15.44
CA ASP A 316 -7.18 -26.18 -15.02
C ASP A 316 -7.44 -24.66 -14.95
N GLY A 317 -8.70 -24.23 -15.06
CA GLY A 317 -9.08 -22.81 -15.02
C GLY A 317 -8.92 -22.09 -16.36
N ILE A 318 -9.24 -22.76 -17.47
CA ILE A 318 -9.30 -22.17 -18.81
C ILE A 318 -10.72 -21.63 -19.03
N PRO A 319 -10.91 -20.46 -19.68
CA PRO A 319 -12.25 -19.94 -19.98
C PRO A 319 -13.15 -20.97 -20.69
N GLY A 320 -14.38 -21.18 -20.22
CA GLY A 320 -15.29 -22.25 -20.67
C GLY A 320 -15.09 -23.59 -19.95
N ALA A 321 -14.06 -23.68 -19.12
CA ALA A 321 -13.67 -24.83 -18.33
C ALA A 321 -13.07 -24.39 -16.99
N CYS A 322 -13.75 -23.51 -16.27
CA CYS A 322 -13.18 -22.89 -15.06
C CYS A 322 -13.26 -23.76 -13.81
N CYS A 323 -14.32 -24.54 -13.68
CA CYS A 323 -14.65 -25.28 -12.46
C CYS A 323 -14.48 -26.78 -12.66
N HIS A 324 -14.06 -27.50 -11.60
CA HIS A 324 -14.01 -28.95 -11.64
C HIS A 324 -15.42 -29.54 -11.81
N GLN A 325 -15.50 -30.65 -12.55
CA GLN A 325 -16.74 -31.40 -12.69
C GLN A 325 -16.74 -32.63 -11.78
N TYR A 326 -17.84 -32.81 -11.05
CA TYR A 326 -18.04 -33.90 -10.12
C TYR A 326 -19.29 -34.69 -10.52
N GLN A 327 -19.25 -35.99 -10.29
CA GLN A 327 -20.37 -36.89 -10.51
C GLN A 327 -20.49 -37.83 -9.32
N CYS A 328 -21.71 -38.20 -8.97
CA CYS A 328 -21.97 -39.22 -7.98
C CYS A 328 -21.99 -40.59 -8.66
N VAL A 329 -21.14 -41.51 -8.20
CA VAL A 329 -21.03 -42.89 -8.71
C VAL A 329 -21.29 -43.90 -7.61
#